data_AF-M0MZP8-F1
#
_entry.id   AF-M0MZP8-F1
#
_cell.length_a   1.000
_cell.length_b   1.000
_cell.length_c   1.000
_cell.angle_alpha   90.00
_cell.angle_beta   90.00
_cell.angle_gamma   90.00
#
_symmetry.space_group_name_H-M   'P 1'
#
loop_
_entity.id
_entity.type
_entity.pdbx_description
1 polymer ?
#
loop_
_entity_poly.entity_id
_entity_poly.type
_entity_poly.pdbx_seq_one_letter_code
_entity_poly.pdbx_strand_id
1 'polypeptide(L)'
;MRTLPAALVGLGIILFVVGILPLGGSTDANYVHTVEPATNGTLGHEIAYDSGDVLTYGNLSERGQAVFDQARPDSPYIVENESATAPDFDYTSDNVATGHGIYPIRYSGDIYSLQTERTTEFIDPVWYVSLLTDIARITGLILLIGGVLLAGWRRYGE
;
A
#
# COMPACT_ATOMS: atom_id res chain seq x y z
N MET A 1 -10.57 20.53 45.11
CA MET A 1 -9.41 19.93 44.39
C MET A 1 -9.32 18.38 44.48
N ARG A 2 -10.41 17.66 44.80
CA ARG A 2 -10.43 16.17 44.89
C ARG A 2 -10.61 15.44 43.55
N THR A 3 -10.91 16.16 42.47
CA THR A 3 -11.33 15.59 41.18
C THR A 3 -10.19 15.33 40.20
N LEU A 4 -9.02 15.96 40.38
CA LEU A 4 -7.91 15.93 39.43
C LEU A 4 -7.25 14.54 39.29
N PRO A 5 -6.96 13.79 40.37
CA PRO A 5 -6.42 12.43 40.25
C PRO A 5 -7.40 11.46 39.59
N ALA A 6 -8.69 11.57 39.92
CA ALA A 6 -9.75 10.75 39.33
C ALA A 6 -9.94 11.04 37.83
N ALA A 7 -9.83 12.32 37.42
CA ALA A 7 -9.88 12.73 36.02
C ALA A 7 -8.69 12.17 35.21
N LEU A 8 -7.48 12.18 35.78
CA LEU A 8 -6.29 11.62 35.13
C LEU A 8 -6.40 10.10 34.93
N VAL A 9 -6.87 9.37 35.95
CA VAL A 9 -7.10 7.92 35.85
C VAL A 9 -8.19 7.61 34.82
N GLY A 10 -9.32 8.34 34.84
CA GLY A 10 -10.40 8.13 33.88
C GLY A 10 -9.97 8.40 32.43
N LEU A 11 -9.26 9.51 32.20
CA LEU A 11 -8.73 9.84 30.87
C LEU A 11 -7.67 8.82 30.42
N GLY A 12 -6.82 8.36 31.34
CA GLY A 12 -5.81 7.33 31.06
C GLY A 12 -6.42 6.00 30.62
N ILE A 13 -7.49 5.55 31.28
CA ILE A 13 -8.23 4.35 30.89
C ILE A 13 -8.86 4.51 29.51
N ILE A 14 -9.52 5.64 29.24
CA ILE A 14 -10.16 5.90 27.94
C ILE A 14 -9.14 5.86 26.80
N LEU A 15 -8.02 6.58 26.94
CA LEU A 15 -6.96 6.62 25.93
C LEU A 15 -6.30 5.26 25.73
N PHE A 16 -6.10 4.50 26.82
CA PHE A 16 -5.55 3.16 26.74
C PHE A 16 -6.51 2.19 26.02
N VAL A 17 -7.81 2.24 26.34
CA VAL A 17 -8.85 1.40 25.73
C VAL A 17 -9.04 1.73 24.24
N VAL A 18 -9.08 3.02 23.88
CA VAL A 18 -9.14 3.43 22.46
C VAL A 18 -7.91 2.96 21.70
N GLY A 19 -6.75 3.01 22.33
CA GLY A 19 -5.50 2.53 21.74
C GLY A 19 -5.49 1.03 21.45
N ILE A 20 -6.14 0.18 22.25
CA ILE A 20 -6.16 -1.29 22.05
C ILE A 20 -7.27 -1.78 21.09
N LEU A 21 -8.14 -0.91 20.60
CA LEU A 21 -9.14 -1.30 19.60
C LEU A 21 -8.45 -1.65 18.26
N PRO A 22 -8.76 -2.80 17.66
CA PRO A 22 -8.24 -3.16 16.36
C PRO A 22 -8.90 -2.26 15.30
N LEU A 23 -8.17 -1.24 14.82
CA LEU A 23 -8.57 -0.37 13.72
C LEU A 23 -7.89 -0.75 12.39
N GLY A 24 -7.37 -1.98 12.28
CA GLY A 24 -6.65 -2.44 11.10
C GLY A 24 -7.59 -2.75 9.93
N GLY A 25 -7.50 -1.94 8.87
CA GLY A 25 -7.84 -2.37 7.51
C GLY A 25 -6.70 -3.21 6.95
N SER A 26 -7.01 -4.20 6.12
CA SER A 26 -6.00 -4.87 5.30
C SER A 26 -5.28 -3.83 4.47
N THR A 27 -3.94 -3.91 4.41
CA THR A 27 -3.17 -3.17 3.42
C THR A 27 -3.52 -3.77 2.06
N ASP A 28 -4.55 -3.25 1.41
CA ASP A 28 -4.90 -3.67 0.06
C ASP A 28 -3.77 -3.23 -0.87
N ALA A 29 -3.22 -4.18 -1.61
CA ALA A 29 -2.22 -3.90 -2.62
C ALA A 29 -2.95 -3.54 -3.90
N ASN A 30 -2.65 -2.36 -4.46
CA ASN A 30 -3.12 -1.98 -5.77
C ASN A 30 -2.15 -2.51 -6.83
N TYR A 31 -2.71 -3.06 -7.90
CA TYR A 31 -1.94 -3.53 -9.05
C TYR A 31 -2.18 -2.55 -10.20
N VAL A 32 -1.10 -1.92 -10.68
CA VAL A 32 -1.15 -0.84 -11.66
C VAL A 32 -0.60 -1.34 -12.99
N HIS A 33 -1.34 -1.04 -14.05
CA HIS A 33 -1.04 -1.41 -15.43
C HIS A 33 -0.88 -0.17 -16.28
N THR A 34 0.33 0.07 -16.76
CA THR A 34 0.65 1.22 -17.61
C THR A 34 1.03 0.72 -19.00
N VAL A 35 0.38 1.22 -20.04
CA VAL A 35 0.72 0.88 -21.43
C VAL A 35 1.22 2.12 -22.15
N GLU A 36 2.44 2.03 -22.69
CA GLU A 36 3.07 3.10 -23.46
C GLU A 36 3.64 2.56 -24.77
N PRO A 37 3.66 3.33 -25.87
CA PRO A 37 4.33 2.91 -27.09
C PRO A 37 5.85 2.84 -26.89
N ALA A 38 6.48 1.75 -27.33
CA ALA A 38 7.92 1.63 -27.34
C ALA A 38 8.52 2.60 -28.37
N THR A 39 9.59 3.30 -27.98
CA THR A 39 10.23 4.32 -28.82
C THR A 39 11.69 3.97 -29.02
N ASN A 40 12.21 4.06 -30.25
CA ASN A 40 13.65 3.84 -30.54
C ASN A 40 14.24 2.51 -30.02
N GLY A 41 13.44 1.45 -29.94
CA GLY A 41 13.92 0.15 -29.42
C GLY A 41 14.05 0.08 -27.90
N THR A 42 13.46 1.04 -27.18
CA THR A 42 13.36 1.03 -25.72
C THR A 42 11.90 1.00 -25.25
N LEU A 43 11.69 0.42 -24.07
CA LEU A 43 10.45 0.41 -23.31
C LEU A 43 10.41 1.60 -22.35
N GLY A 44 9.38 1.67 -21.51
CA GLY A 44 9.34 2.60 -20.39
C GLY A 44 10.65 2.55 -19.59
N HIS A 45 11.06 3.70 -19.05
CA HIS A 45 12.34 3.85 -18.34
C HIS A 45 13.60 3.62 -19.20
N GLU A 46 13.51 3.80 -20.52
CA GLU A 46 14.63 3.64 -21.47
C GLU A 46 15.24 2.22 -21.47
N ILE A 47 14.48 1.23 -21.02
CA ILE A 47 14.93 -0.16 -20.97
C ILE A 47 14.99 -0.72 -22.40
N ALA A 48 16.17 -1.12 -22.86
CA ALA A 48 16.31 -1.80 -24.15
C ALA A 48 15.65 -3.18 -24.12
N TYR A 49 15.04 -3.59 -25.22
CA TYR A 49 14.45 -4.92 -25.37
C TYR A 49 14.99 -5.62 -26.62
N ASP A 50 15.14 -6.94 -26.54
CA ASP A 50 15.47 -7.75 -27.69
C ASP A 50 14.20 -8.21 -28.42
N SER A 51 14.34 -8.44 -29.73
CA SER A 51 13.22 -8.93 -30.55
C SER A 51 12.66 -10.29 -30.10
N GLY A 52 13.46 -11.08 -29.37
CA GLY A 52 13.05 -12.36 -28.78
C GLY A 52 12.19 -12.22 -27.53
N ASP A 53 12.23 -11.06 -26.86
CA ASP A 53 11.46 -10.80 -25.65
C ASP A 53 10.04 -10.29 -25.97
N VAL A 54 9.83 -9.85 -27.22
CA VAL A 54 8.56 -9.26 -27.67
C VAL A 54 7.47 -10.32 -27.71
N LEU A 55 6.55 -10.23 -26.75
CA LEU A 55 5.36 -11.05 -26.69
C LEU A 55 4.37 -10.59 -27.77
N THR A 56 3.83 -11.53 -28.53
CA THR A 56 2.74 -11.21 -29.46
C THR A 56 1.44 -11.18 -28.68
N TYR A 57 0.58 -10.18 -28.89
CA TYR A 57 -0.70 -10.05 -28.18
C TYR A 57 -1.53 -11.35 -28.19
N GLY A 58 -1.59 -12.07 -29.32
CA GLY A 58 -2.32 -13.34 -29.43
C GLY A 58 -1.72 -14.51 -28.63
N ASN A 59 -0.50 -14.38 -28.10
CA ASN A 59 0.14 -15.37 -27.23
C ASN A 59 -0.11 -15.08 -25.74
N LEU A 60 -0.71 -13.93 -25.41
CA LEU A 60 -1.10 -13.61 -24.03
C LEU A 60 -2.33 -14.44 -23.65
N SER A 61 -2.46 -14.77 -22.37
CA SER A 61 -3.71 -15.33 -21.83
C SER A 61 -4.89 -14.38 -22.05
N GLU A 62 -6.12 -14.89 -22.00
CA GLU A 62 -7.34 -14.08 -22.09
C GLU A 62 -7.35 -12.93 -21.07
N ARG A 63 -6.80 -13.16 -19.87
CA ARG A 63 -6.64 -12.11 -18.85
C ARG A 63 -5.59 -11.08 -19.24
N GLY A 64 -4.43 -11.52 -19.74
CA GLY A 64 -3.39 -10.60 -20.20
C GLY A 64 -3.85 -9.71 -21.36
N GLN A 65 -4.66 -10.26 -22.26
CA GLN A 65 -5.31 -9.51 -23.35
C GLN A 65 -6.29 -8.46 -22.79
N ALA A 66 -7.15 -8.84 -21.84
CA ALA A 66 -8.11 -7.93 -21.23
C ALA A 66 -7.42 -6.77 -20.49
N VAL A 67 -6.36 -7.06 -19.73
CA VAL A 67 -5.55 -6.03 -19.04
C VAL A 67 -4.93 -5.07 -20.06
N PHE A 68 -4.32 -5.59 -21.12
CA PHE A 68 -3.71 -4.77 -22.16
C PHE A 68 -4.74 -3.88 -22.87
N ASP A 69 -5.90 -4.42 -23.23
CA ASP A 69 -6.97 -3.70 -23.91
C ASP A 69 -7.61 -2.62 -23.05
N GLN A 70 -7.65 -2.83 -21.73
CA GLN A 70 -8.17 -1.85 -20.79
C GLN A 70 -7.16 -0.76 -20.46
N ALA A 71 -5.88 -1.11 -20.34
CA ALA A 71 -4.80 -0.19 -20.02
C ALA A 71 -4.32 0.65 -21.22
N ARG A 72 -4.40 0.13 -22.46
CA ARG A 72 -3.95 0.86 -23.68
C ARG A 72 -4.72 2.16 -23.96
N PRO A 73 -6.07 2.21 -23.93
CA PRO A 73 -6.81 3.44 -24.21
C PRO A 73 -6.78 4.45 -23.05
N ASP A 74 -6.79 3.97 -21.80
CA ASP A 74 -6.81 4.78 -20.58
C ASP A 74 -5.73 4.30 -19.60
N SER A 75 -4.48 4.63 -19.91
CA SER A 75 -3.33 4.36 -19.04
C SER A 75 -3.18 5.46 -17.98
N PRO A 76 -2.99 5.15 -16.69
CA PRO A 76 -2.85 3.82 -16.09
C PRO A 76 -4.19 3.16 -15.71
N TYR A 77 -4.25 1.84 -15.81
CA TYR A 77 -5.37 1.02 -15.34
C TYR A 77 -5.03 0.37 -13.99
N ILE A 78 -5.85 0.58 -12.97
CA ILE A 78 -5.61 0.11 -11.59
C ILE A 78 -6.63 -0.98 -11.24
N VAL A 79 -6.16 -2.08 -10.68
CA VAL A 79 -7.00 -3.15 -10.12
C VAL A 79 -6.65 -3.42 -8.66
N GLU A 80 -7.67 -3.48 -7.83
CA GLU A 80 -7.56 -3.68 -6.37
C GLU A 80 -7.34 -5.16 -5.99
N ASN A 81 -7.52 -6.10 -6.94
CA ASN A 81 -7.65 -7.52 -6.63
C ASN A 81 -6.61 -8.37 -7.35
N GLU A 82 -5.89 -9.21 -6.59
CA GLU A 82 -4.91 -10.16 -7.12
C GLU A 82 -5.53 -11.12 -8.15
N SER A 83 -6.84 -11.37 -8.08
CA SER A 83 -7.55 -12.23 -9.06
C SER A 83 -7.61 -11.62 -10.47
N ALA A 84 -7.40 -10.31 -10.60
CA ALA A 84 -7.27 -9.61 -11.88
C ALA A 84 -5.84 -9.67 -12.44
N THR A 85 -4.89 -10.19 -11.66
CA THR A 85 -3.53 -10.38 -12.15
C THR A 85 -3.48 -11.47 -13.21
N ALA A 86 -2.84 -11.18 -14.34
CA ALA A 86 -2.64 -12.19 -15.37
C ALA A 86 -1.45 -13.08 -14.94
N PRO A 87 -1.57 -14.43 -15.01
CA PRO A 87 -0.50 -15.33 -14.61
C PRO A 87 0.77 -15.20 -15.47
N ASP A 88 0.68 -14.48 -16.59
CA ASP A 88 1.78 -14.25 -17.53
C ASP A 88 2.68 -13.08 -17.10
N PHE A 89 2.31 -12.30 -16.07
CA PHE A 89 3.03 -11.11 -15.64
C PHE A 89 3.48 -11.18 -14.18
N ASP A 90 4.73 -10.80 -13.94
CA ASP A 90 5.29 -10.56 -12.62
C ASP A 90 5.01 -9.12 -12.21
N TYR A 91 4.51 -8.97 -10.98
CA TYR A 91 4.21 -7.68 -10.39
C TYR A 91 5.29 -7.32 -9.39
N THR A 92 6.08 -6.30 -9.71
CA THR A 92 7.27 -5.88 -8.96
C THR A 92 7.17 -4.40 -8.63
N SER A 93 7.65 -4.01 -7.45
CA SER A 93 7.66 -2.62 -6.98
C SER A 93 9.03 -1.94 -7.15
N ASP A 94 10.12 -2.72 -7.14
CA ASP A 94 11.48 -2.19 -6.92
C ASP A 94 12.46 -2.54 -8.03
N ASN A 95 12.20 -3.62 -8.80
CA ASN A 95 13.08 -4.10 -9.85
C ASN A 95 12.28 -4.31 -11.14
N VAL A 96 12.36 -3.35 -12.05
CA VAL A 96 11.71 -3.41 -13.37
C VAL A 96 12.75 -3.80 -14.41
N ALA A 97 12.51 -4.89 -15.12
CA ALA A 97 13.35 -5.40 -16.21
C ALA A 97 12.49 -6.11 -17.26
N THR A 98 12.98 -6.24 -18.49
CA THR A 98 12.23 -6.93 -19.55
C THR A 98 11.85 -8.34 -19.10
N GLY A 99 10.54 -8.66 -19.13
CA GLY A 99 10.00 -9.93 -18.63
C GLY A 99 9.71 -9.97 -17.12
N HIS A 100 10.08 -8.93 -16.38
CA HIS A 100 9.86 -8.77 -14.94
C HIS A 100 9.34 -7.36 -14.64
N GLY A 101 8.02 -7.18 -14.60
CA GLY A 101 7.39 -5.89 -14.36
C GLY A 101 7.29 -4.96 -15.57
N ILE A 102 7.98 -5.26 -16.67
CA ILE A 102 7.81 -4.57 -17.95
C ILE A 102 7.87 -5.57 -19.11
N TYR A 103 6.88 -5.52 -19.99
CA TYR A 103 6.65 -6.51 -21.04
C TYR A 103 6.50 -5.82 -22.40
N PRO A 104 7.39 -6.08 -23.36
CA PRO A 104 7.20 -5.63 -24.74
C PRO A 104 6.11 -6.45 -25.41
N ILE A 105 4.99 -5.83 -25.77
CA ILE A 105 3.85 -6.47 -26.42
C ILE A 105 3.69 -5.92 -27.83
N ARG A 106 3.73 -6.80 -28.82
CA ARG A 106 3.39 -6.47 -30.21
C ARG A 106 1.87 -6.51 -30.40
N TYR A 107 1.30 -5.36 -30.71
CA TYR A 107 -0.11 -5.20 -31.01
C TYR A 107 -0.29 -4.36 -32.28
N SER A 108 -1.06 -4.88 -33.25
CA SER A 108 -1.35 -4.19 -34.52
C SER A 108 -0.13 -3.71 -35.33
N GLY A 109 1.04 -4.34 -35.15
CA GLY A 109 2.28 -3.99 -35.84
C GLY A 109 3.22 -3.08 -35.04
N ASP A 110 2.69 -2.42 -34.01
CA ASP A 110 3.46 -1.58 -33.09
C ASP A 110 3.85 -2.37 -31.83
N ILE A 111 4.91 -1.92 -31.17
CA ILE A 111 5.39 -2.49 -29.91
C ILE A 111 5.01 -1.54 -28.78
N TYR A 112 4.39 -2.08 -27.75
CA TYR A 112 3.97 -1.38 -26.56
C TYR A 112 4.74 -1.94 -25.35
N SER A 113 5.11 -1.05 -24.45
CA SER A 113 5.59 -1.35 -23.12
C SER A 113 4.39 -1.50 -22.20
N LEU A 114 4.06 -2.73 -21.77
CA LEU A 114 3.14 -2.96 -20.67
C LEU A 114 3.94 -3.07 -19.38
N GLN A 115 3.77 -2.11 -18.50
CA GLN A 115 4.34 -2.12 -17.15
C GLN A 115 3.31 -2.64 -16.16
N THR A 116 3.76 -3.50 -15.24
CA THR A 116 2.94 -4.13 -14.20
C THR A 116 3.59 -3.88 -12.85
N GLU A 117 3.02 -2.95 -12.09
CA GLU A 117 3.52 -2.56 -10.78
C GLU A 117 2.61 -3.07 -9.67
N ARG A 118 3.21 -3.48 -8.55
CA ARG A 118 2.49 -3.67 -7.30
C ARG A 118 2.76 -2.48 -6.40
N THR A 119 1.76 -1.65 -6.21
CA THR A 119 1.84 -0.51 -5.30
C THR A 119 1.10 -0.83 -4.03
N THR A 120 1.83 -0.97 -2.93
CA THR A 120 1.28 -0.73 -1.59
C THR A 120 1.18 0.78 -1.45
N GLU A 121 -0.03 1.33 -1.31
CA GLU A 121 -0.22 2.78 -1.15
C GLU A 121 0.73 3.33 -0.07
N PHE A 122 1.68 4.17 -0.47
CA PHE A 122 2.71 4.72 0.42
C PHE A 122 2.15 5.75 1.44
N ILE A 123 0.85 6.08 1.36
CA ILE A 123 0.15 6.93 2.33
C ILE A 123 -1.13 6.23 2.78
N ASP A 124 -0.97 5.06 3.38
CA ASP A 124 -2.09 4.36 4.01
C ASP A 124 -2.56 5.12 5.26
N PRO A 125 -3.81 5.64 5.35
CA PRO A 125 -4.32 6.24 6.59
C PRO A 125 -4.17 5.32 7.82
N VAL A 126 -3.99 4.01 7.65
CA VAL A 126 -3.66 3.04 8.70
C VAL A 126 -2.33 3.35 9.39
N TRP A 127 -1.31 3.95 8.74
CA TRP A 127 -0.06 4.30 9.43
C TRP A 127 -0.26 5.47 10.39
N TYR A 128 -1.07 6.47 10.00
CA TYR A 128 -1.46 7.57 10.88
C TYR A 128 -2.29 7.07 12.05
N VAL A 129 -3.26 6.18 11.79
CA VAL A 129 -4.08 5.58 12.83
C VAL A 129 -3.22 4.73 13.78
N SER A 130 -2.26 3.95 13.26
CA SER A 130 -1.34 3.16 14.07
C SER A 130 -0.48 4.04 14.98
N LEU A 131 0.14 5.09 14.43
CA LEU A 131 0.94 6.04 15.18
C LEU A 131 0.10 6.78 16.25
N LEU A 132 -1.12 7.19 15.91
CA LEU A 132 -2.05 7.81 16.85
C LEU A 132 -2.50 6.84 17.96
N THR A 133 -2.76 5.57 17.64
CA THR A 133 -3.10 4.56 18.64
C THR A 133 -1.94 4.26 19.58
N ASP A 134 -0.70 4.20 19.08
CA ASP A 134 0.48 3.98 19.92
C ASP A 134 0.76 5.18 20.83
N ILE A 135 0.64 6.40 20.32
CA ILE A 135 0.73 7.63 21.14
C ILE A 135 -0.38 7.63 22.21
N ALA A 136 -1.62 7.25 21.86
CA ALA A 136 -2.73 7.18 22.80
C ALA A 136 -2.49 6.13 23.91
N ARG A 137 -1.94 4.96 23.58
CA ARG A 137 -1.57 3.92 24.56
C ARG A 137 -0.52 4.41 25.55
N ILE A 138 0.58 4.98 25.03
CA ILE A 138 1.70 5.47 25.85
C ILE A 138 1.21 6.61 26.76
N THR A 139 0.47 7.56 26.19
CA THR A 139 -0.09 8.69 26.94
C THR A 139 -1.08 8.23 28.00
N GLY A 140 -1.97 7.29 27.66
CA GLY A 140 -2.93 6.71 28.59
C GLY A 140 -2.25 6.02 29.79
N LEU A 141 -1.16 5.30 29.54
CA LEU A 141 -0.38 4.61 30.57
C LEU A 141 0.34 5.59 31.50
N ILE A 142 0.92 6.66 30.96
CA ILE A 142 1.55 7.73 31.75
C ILE A 142 0.53 8.41 32.66
N LEU A 143 -0.66 8.73 32.14
CA LEU A 143 -1.73 9.37 32.92
C LEU A 143 -2.28 8.45 34.02
N LEU A 144 -2.40 7.15 33.75
CA LEU A 144 -2.76 6.14 34.74
C LEU A 144 -1.75 6.07 35.89
N ILE A 145 -0.47 5.92 35.57
CA ILE A 145 0.60 5.85 36.58
C ILE A 145 0.69 7.15 37.37
N GLY A 146 0.66 8.30 36.69
CA GLY A 146 0.70 9.63 37.32
C GLY A 146 -0.50 9.87 38.24
N GLY A 147 -1.70 9.48 37.81
CA GLY A 147 -2.92 9.60 38.63
C GLY A 147 -2.87 8.74 39.90
N VAL A 148 -2.38 7.50 39.80
CA VAL A 148 -2.21 6.58 40.94
C VAL A 148 -1.15 7.09 41.91
N LEU A 149 0.02 7.52 41.40
CA LEU A 149 1.10 8.07 42.22
C LEU A 149 0.66 9.34 42.97
N LEU A 150 -0.04 10.25 42.29
CA LEU A 150 -0.54 11.48 42.89
C LEU A 150 -1.61 11.20 43.97
N ALA A 151 -2.48 10.23 43.74
CA ALA A 151 -3.46 9.78 44.73
C ALA A 151 -2.80 9.12 45.95
N GLY A 152 -1.76 8.30 45.73
CA GLY A 152 -0.97 7.70 46.79
C GLY A 152 -0.22 8.74 47.61
N TRP A 153 0.48 9.67 46.96
CA TRP A 153 1.27 10.69 47.64
C TRP A 153 0.42 11.63 48.52
N ARG A 154 -0.80 12.00 48.06
CA ARG A 154 -1.76 12.74 48.90
C ARG A 154 -2.25 11.96 50.11
N ARG A 155 -2.35 10.63 50.00
CA ARG A 155 -2.80 9.77 51.11
C ARG A 155 -1.69 9.51 52.14
N TYR A 156 -0.42 9.59 51.74
CA TYR A 156 0.73 9.44 52.62
C TYR A 156 1.28 10.76 53.18
N GLY A 157 0.90 11.89 52.59
CA GLY A 157 1.30 13.24 53.04
C GLY A 157 0.26 13.96 53.92
N GLU A 158 -0.93 13.40 54.08
CA GLU A 158 -1.89 13.72 55.17
C GLU A 158 -1.62 12.82 56.37
#